data_AF-A0A8H7E0X9-F1
#
_entry.id   AF-A0A8H7E0X9-F1
#
_cell.length_a   1.000
_cell.length_b   1.000
_cell.length_c   1.000
_cell.angle_alpha   90.00
_cell.angle_beta   90.00
_cell.angle_gamma   90.00
#
_symmetry.space_group_name_H-M   'P 1'
#
loop_
_entity.id
_entity.type
_entity.pdbx_description
1 polymer ?
#
loop_
_entity_poly.entity_id
_entity_poly.type
_entity_poly.pdbx_seq_one_letter_code
_entity_poly.pdbx_strand_id
1 'polypeptide(L)'
;MFVLTDLHPHVEAWQGASKKSENVRFVAEGVDAADAPRDLVERATTTTTTTTTTGEAGRRRRGDEGSSGDEKKEKKKVMRLFSLAFHHFDDELAEGILRNTLETSDGFGIFELQSRTISSFITIFLFGPLLGIISLYYFWNRPLHLFFTYVVPLIPFCVVFDGYISSLRTRTPEEVEALLRKANGGRRLEGWRFMSGQEVHTWPTGWMSWVICVRE
;
A
#
# COMPACT_ATOMS: atom_id res chain seq x y z
N MET A 1 2.53 -6.05 -12.06
CA MET A 1 1.50 -5.01 -12.25
C MET A 1 0.93 -4.66 -10.89
N PHE A 2 0.89 -3.38 -10.54
CA PHE A 2 0.27 -2.85 -9.33
C PHE A 2 -1.09 -2.26 -9.64
N VAL A 3 -2.06 -2.49 -8.76
CA VAL A 3 -3.38 -1.88 -8.82
C VAL A 3 -3.56 -1.06 -7.56
N LEU A 4 -3.67 0.26 -7.71
CA LEU A 4 -3.91 1.18 -6.62
C LEU A 4 -5.39 1.16 -6.25
N THR A 5 -5.66 1.06 -4.95
CA THR A 5 -7.00 1.06 -4.37
C THR A 5 -6.98 1.87 -3.10
N ASP A 6 -8.07 2.54 -2.80
CA ASP A 6 -8.26 3.30 -1.56
C ASP A 6 -9.76 3.40 -1.29
N LEU A 7 -10.14 3.69 -0.05
CA LEU A 7 -11.53 3.97 0.30
C LEU A 7 -12.00 5.30 -0.32
N HIS A 8 -11.08 6.25 -0.48
CA HIS A 8 -11.28 7.59 -1.05
C HIS A 8 -10.22 7.88 -2.13
N PRO A 9 -10.33 7.27 -3.32
CA PRO A 9 -9.28 7.29 -4.33
C PRO A 9 -8.98 8.70 -4.89
N HIS A 10 -7.70 9.05 -4.96
CA HIS A 10 -7.22 10.28 -5.59
C HIS A 10 -7.07 10.11 -7.12
N VAL A 11 -8.21 9.96 -7.80
CA VAL A 11 -8.32 9.54 -9.20
C VAL A 11 -7.46 10.37 -10.16
N GLU A 12 -7.43 11.70 -10.03
CA GLU A 12 -6.66 12.56 -10.92
C GLU A 12 -5.14 12.29 -10.83
N ALA A 13 -4.61 12.17 -9.61
CA ALA A 13 -3.21 11.88 -9.37
C ALA A 13 -2.82 10.50 -9.90
N TRP A 14 -3.68 9.51 -9.67
CA TRP A 14 -3.46 8.13 -10.13
C TRP A 14 -3.56 7.98 -11.63
N GLN A 15 -4.46 8.73 -12.29
CA GLN A 15 -4.51 8.79 -13.75
C GLN A 15 -3.20 9.36 -14.31
N GLY A 16 -2.63 10.38 -13.67
CA GLY A 16 -1.31 10.90 -14.00
C GLY A 16 -0.19 9.87 -13.84
N ALA A 17 -0.22 9.07 -12.77
CA ALA A 17 0.77 8.01 -12.52
C ALA A 17 0.63 6.84 -13.50
N SER A 18 -0.59 6.38 -13.78
CA SER A 18 -0.87 5.27 -14.69
C SER A 18 -0.47 5.60 -16.13
N LYS A 19 -0.65 6.85 -16.58
CA LYS A 19 -0.16 7.31 -17.90
C LYS A 19 1.37 7.23 -18.05
N LYS A 20 2.12 7.26 -16.94
CA LYS A 20 3.59 7.20 -16.93
C LYS A 20 4.13 5.77 -16.85
N SER A 21 3.29 4.77 -16.57
CA SER A 21 3.75 3.39 -16.41
C SER A 21 2.66 2.38 -16.74
N GLU A 22 2.95 1.48 -17.67
CA GLU A 22 2.07 0.35 -18.03
C GLU A 22 1.88 -0.64 -16.87
N ASN A 23 2.75 -0.57 -15.85
CA ASN A 23 2.73 -1.44 -14.68
C ASN A 23 1.84 -0.92 -13.55
N VAL A 24 1.28 0.29 -13.65
CA VAL A 24 0.44 0.91 -12.62
C VAL A 24 -0.96 1.12 -13.17
N ARG A 25 -1.94 0.51 -12.51
CA ARG A 25 -3.37 0.72 -12.75
C ARG A 25 -4.04 1.12 -11.44
N PHE A 26 -5.31 1.50 -11.49
CA PHE A 26 -6.06 1.85 -10.30
C PHE A 26 -7.55 1.53 -10.46
N VAL A 27 -8.25 1.46 -9.33
CA VAL A 27 -9.72 1.41 -9.26
C VAL A 27 -10.22 2.79 -8.87
N ALA A 28 -11.15 3.34 -9.66
CA ALA A 28 -11.67 4.69 -9.45
C ALA A 28 -12.78 4.73 -8.39
N GLU A 29 -13.43 3.60 -8.13
CA GLU A 29 -14.40 3.47 -7.04
C GLU A 29 -13.69 3.26 -5.69
N GLY A 30 -14.36 3.65 -4.60
CA GLY A 30 -13.88 3.36 -3.25
C GLY A 30 -13.84 1.86 -2.98
N VAL A 31 -12.75 1.40 -2.38
CA VAL A 31 -12.50 0.00 -2.04
C VAL A 31 -12.17 -0.08 -0.56
N ASP A 32 -13.02 -0.75 0.20
CA ASP A 32 -12.72 -1.10 1.59
C ASP A 32 -11.71 -2.25 1.62
N ALA A 33 -10.58 -2.07 2.29
CA ALA A 33 -9.56 -3.11 2.43
C ALA A 33 -10.05 -4.34 3.22
N ALA A 34 -11.06 -4.17 4.08
CA ALA A 34 -11.70 -5.25 4.82
C ALA A 34 -12.78 -5.99 4.02
N ASP A 35 -13.20 -5.46 2.86
CA ASP A 35 -14.18 -6.08 1.96
C ASP A 35 -13.79 -5.93 0.49
N ALA A 36 -12.50 -6.12 0.19
CA ALA A 36 -12.02 -5.91 -1.17
C ALA A 36 -12.28 -7.17 -2.03
N PRO A 37 -12.90 -7.04 -3.21
CA PRO A 37 -13.36 -8.17 -4.00
C PRO A 37 -12.22 -8.96 -4.66
N ARG A 38 -12.45 -10.26 -4.91
CA ARG A 38 -11.47 -11.20 -5.49
C ARG A 38 -11.06 -10.86 -6.93
N ASP A 39 -12.00 -10.33 -7.71
CA ASP A 39 -11.83 -10.02 -9.13
C ASP A 39 -11.26 -8.62 -9.36
N LEU A 40 -10.85 -7.90 -8.31
CA LEU A 40 -10.45 -6.50 -8.38
C LEU A 40 -9.27 -6.26 -9.33
N VAL A 41 -8.28 -7.17 -9.32
CA VAL A 41 -7.14 -7.10 -10.25
C VAL A 41 -7.57 -7.38 -11.69
N GLU A 42 -8.54 -8.28 -11.89
CA GLU A 42 -9.10 -8.60 -13.21
C GLU A 42 -9.91 -7.40 -13.76
N ARG A 43 -10.77 -6.79 -12.92
CA ARG A 43 -11.51 -5.56 -13.23
C ARG A 43 -10.59 -4.42 -13.65
N ALA A 44 -9.52 -4.19 -12.87
CA ALA A 44 -8.52 -3.17 -13.18
C ALA A 44 -7.79 -3.48 -14.50
N THR A 45 -7.68 -4.75 -14.90
CA THR A 45 -7.09 -5.11 -16.19
C THR A 45 -8.01 -4.96 -17.39
N THR A 46 -9.31 -5.21 -17.24
CA THR A 46 -10.28 -5.16 -18.33
C THR A 46 -10.67 -3.72 -18.67
N THR A 47 -10.79 -2.85 -17.67
CA THR A 47 -11.24 -1.46 -17.82
C THR A 47 -10.28 -0.59 -18.67
N THR A 48 -8.97 -0.85 -18.60
CA THR A 48 -7.98 -0.14 -19.44
C THR A 48 -8.10 -0.53 -20.92
N THR A 49 -8.48 -1.77 -21.23
CA THR A 49 -8.58 -2.25 -22.62
C THR A 49 -9.73 -1.59 -23.38
N THR A 50 -10.84 -1.27 -22.70
CA THR A 50 -12.02 -0.65 -23.33
C THR A 50 -11.83 0.85 -23.61
N THR A 51 -10.92 1.52 -22.92
CA THR A 51 -10.75 2.99 -23.07
C THR A 51 -9.77 3.36 -24.20
N THR A 52 -9.02 2.41 -24.75
CA THR A 52 -8.04 2.68 -25.83
C THR A 52 -8.60 2.46 -27.24
N THR A 53 -9.87 2.03 -27.38
CA THR A 53 -10.53 1.79 -28.68
C THR A 53 -11.82 2.60 -28.84
N THR A 54 -11.73 3.92 -28.72
CA THR A 54 -12.74 4.82 -29.32
C THR A 54 -12.04 5.79 -30.25
N GLY A 55 -11.83 5.34 -31.48
CA GLY A 55 -11.25 6.14 -32.55
C GLY A 55 -10.95 5.32 -33.78
N GLU A 56 -11.95 4.67 -34.38
CA GLU A 56 -12.13 4.54 -35.84
C GLU A 56 -13.34 3.63 -36.16
N ALA A 57 -14.40 4.26 -36.65
CA ALA A 57 -15.55 3.59 -37.22
C ALA A 57 -15.16 3.04 -38.60
N GLY A 58 -15.08 1.70 -38.72
CA GLY A 58 -14.67 1.04 -39.95
C GLY A 58 -15.31 -0.34 -40.15
N ARG A 59 -16.52 -0.35 -40.70
CA ARG A 59 -17.09 -1.38 -41.60
C ARG A 59 -17.13 -2.85 -41.13
N ARG A 60 -18.33 -3.30 -40.74
CA ARG A 60 -18.72 -4.71 -40.56
C ARG A 60 -18.35 -5.58 -41.77
N ARG A 61 -17.64 -6.68 -41.53
CA ARG A 61 -17.69 -7.91 -42.36
C ARG A 61 -18.01 -9.10 -41.48
N ARG A 62 -18.81 -10.00 -42.06
CA ARG A 62 -19.48 -11.15 -41.47
C ARG A 62 -18.70 -12.41 -41.83
N GLY A 63 -18.52 -13.30 -40.85
CA GLY A 63 -18.04 -14.68 -41.03
C GLY A 63 -16.61 -14.91 -40.54
N ASP A 64 -16.46 -15.59 -39.41
CA ASP A 64 -15.91 -16.96 -39.38
C ASP A 64 -16.15 -17.58 -37.99
N GLU A 65 -16.81 -18.75 -37.97
CA GLU A 65 -16.95 -19.59 -36.78
C GLU A 65 -15.63 -20.34 -36.58
N GLY A 66 -14.78 -19.81 -35.71
CA GLY A 66 -13.50 -20.41 -35.34
C GLY A 66 -13.50 -20.89 -33.89
N SER A 67 -13.67 -22.21 -33.71
CA SER A 67 -13.13 -23.06 -32.64
C SER A 67 -12.84 -22.36 -31.28
N SER A 68 -13.79 -22.46 -30.35
CA SER A 68 -13.56 -22.22 -28.93
C SER A 68 -12.61 -23.28 -28.36
N GLY A 69 -11.31 -23.06 -28.53
CA GLY A 69 -10.31 -23.70 -27.70
C GLY A 69 -10.38 -23.06 -26.32
N ASP A 70 -10.82 -23.83 -25.32
CA ASP A 70 -10.66 -23.49 -23.90
C ASP A 70 -9.16 -23.48 -23.57
N GLU A 71 -8.47 -22.38 -23.93
CA GLU A 71 -7.23 -22.02 -23.27
C GLU A 71 -7.56 -21.82 -21.79
N LYS A 72 -7.15 -22.77 -20.94
CA LYS A 72 -7.10 -22.57 -19.48
C LYS A 72 -6.23 -21.34 -19.22
N LYS A 73 -6.84 -20.16 -19.16
CA LYS A 73 -6.19 -18.94 -18.69
C LYS A 73 -5.69 -19.23 -17.29
N GLU A 74 -4.37 -19.24 -17.14
CA GLU A 74 -3.71 -19.42 -15.87
C GLU A 74 -4.20 -18.33 -14.90
N LYS A 75 -4.78 -18.74 -13.77
CA LYS A 75 -5.35 -17.80 -12.81
C LYS A 75 -4.22 -16.94 -12.24
N LYS A 76 -4.29 -15.62 -12.46
CA LYS A 76 -3.27 -14.69 -11.94
C LYS A 76 -3.32 -14.69 -10.42
N LYS A 77 -2.16 -14.87 -9.79
CA LYS A 77 -2.02 -14.74 -8.34
C LYS A 77 -2.11 -13.28 -7.93
N VAL A 78 -2.81 -13.01 -6.84
CA VAL A 78 -3.03 -11.66 -6.28
C VAL A 78 -2.30 -11.55 -4.95
N MET A 79 -1.49 -10.49 -4.81
CA MET A 79 -0.84 -10.13 -3.56
C MET A 79 -1.26 -8.73 -3.13
N ARG A 80 -1.75 -8.59 -1.89
CA ARG A 80 -2.07 -7.29 -1.30
C ARG A 80 -0.85 -6.67 -0.65
N LEU A 81 -0.67 -5.36 -0.79
CA LEU A 81 0.48 -4.66 -0.25
C LEU A 81 0.02 -3.48 0.59
N PHE A 82 0.51 -3.43 1.83
CA PHE A 82 0.29 -2.33 2.76
C PHE A 82 1.65 -1.72 3.10
N SER A 83 1.94 -0.55 2.54
CA SER A 83 3.20 0.16 2.76
C SER A 83 2.92 1.42 3.58
N LEU A 84 3.46 1.52 4.80
CA LEU A 84 3.21 2.62 5.74
C LEU A 84 1.73 2.91 5.97
N ALA A 85 0.91 1.88 5.97
CA ALA A 85 -0.55 2.02 6.08
C ALA A 85 -1.13 1.23 7.26
N PHE A 86 -0.50 0.13 7.64
CA PHE A 86 -1.15 -0.86 8.50
C PHE A 86 -1.29 -0.36 9.95
N HIS A 87 -0.41 0.53 10.39
CA HIS A 87 -0.48 1.21 11.69
C HIS A 87 -1.64 2.23 11.81
N HIS A 88 -2.34 2.55 10.72
CA HIS A 88 -3.55 3.39 10.78
C HIS A 88 -4.81 2.60 11.14
N PHE A 89 -4.81 1.28 10.96
CA PHE A 89 -5.96 0.43 11.25
C PHE A 89 -5.95 0.03 12.72
N ASP A 90 -7.09 0.16 13.40
CA ASP A 90 -7.30 -0.44 14.72
C ASP A 90 -7.35 -1.97 14.63
N ASP A 91 -7.42 -2.64 15.78
CA ASP A 91 -7.35 -4.11 15.83
C ASP A 91 -8.53 -4.79 15.13
N GLU A 92 -9.73 -4.21 15.21
CA GLU A 92 -10.94 -4.77 14.59
C GLU A 92 -10.85 -4.68 13.06
N LEU A 93 -10.48 -3.51 12.54
CA LEU A 93 -10.32 -3.29 11.12
C LEU A 93 -9.12 -4.06 10.57
N ALA A 94 -7.99 -4.09 11.27
CA ALA A 94 -6.82 -4.87 10.88
C ALA A 94 -7.15 -6.37 10.80
N GLU A 95 -7.89 -6.91 11.77
CA GLU A 95 -8.35 -8.30 11.73
C GLU A 95 -9.28 -8.56 10.53
N GLY A 96 -10.22 -7.65 10.27
CA GLY A 96 -11.12 -7.72 9.10
C GLY A 96 -10.35 -7.73 7.77
N ILE A 97 -9.37 -6.84 7.62
CA ILE A 97 -8.47 -6.78 6.46
C ILE A 97 -7.72 -8.09 6.29
N LEU A 98 -7.12 -8.63 7.35
CA LEU A 98 -6.37 -9.88 7.27
C LEU A 98 -7.28 -11.08 6.94
N ARG A 99 -8.49 -11.13 7.52
CA ARG A 99 -9.49 -12.17 7.20
C ARG A 99 -9.88 -12.13 5.74
N ASN A 100 -10.29 -10.96 5.25
CA ASN A 100 -10.65 -10.76 3.85
C ASN A 100 -9.46 -11.06 2.91
N THR A 101 -8.24 -10.76 3.33
CA THR A 101 -7.02 -11.08 2.58
C THR A 101 -6.79 -12.59 2.47
N LEU A 102 -6.95 -13.35 3.55
CA LEU A 102 -6.87 -14.82 3.53
C LEU A 102 -7.92 -15.44 2.60
N GLU A 103 -9.10 -14.83 2.53
CA GLU A 103 -10.18 -15.30 1.67
C GLU A 103 -9.97 -14.90 0.22
N THR A 104 -9.47 -13.70 -0.07
CA THR A 104 -9.58 -13.10 -1.41
C THR A 104 -8.28 -13.02 -2.19
N SER A 105 -7.13 -13.26 -1.55
CA SER A 105 -5.82 -13.14 -2.17
C SER A 105 -4.99 -14.43 -2.05
N ASP A 106 -3.87 -14.47 -2.75
CA ASP A 106 -2.86 -15.54 -2.67
C ASP A 106 -1.69 -15.14 -1.77
N GLY A 107 -1.69 -13.91 -1.24
CA GLY A 107 -0.64 -13.38 -0.41
C GLY A 107 -0.87 -11.94 0.03
N PHE A 108 -0.13 -11.53 1.05
CA PHE A 108 0.01 -10.13 1.41
C PHE A 108 1.40 -9.78 1.92
N GLY A 109 1.75 -8.49 1.79
CA GLY A 109 2.95 -7.90 2.34
C GLY A 109 2.61 -6.64 3.13
N ILE A 110 3.15 -6.51 4.33
CA ILE A 110 3.08 -5.31 5.17
C ILE A 110 4.50 -4.80 5.36
N PHE A 111 4.71 -3.51 5.08
CA PHE A 111 6.02 -2.85 5.14
C PHE A 111 5.90 -1.57 5.96
N GLU A 112 6.68 -1.46 7.04
CA GLU A 112 6.67 -0.32 7.96
C GLU A 112 8.10 0.19 8.16
N LEU A 113 8.34 1.50 7.94
CA LEU A 113 9.66 2.14 8.13
C LEU A 113 9.94 2.53 9.58
N GLN A 114 8.92 2.45 10.42
CA GLN A 114 8.94 2.85 11.81
C GLN A 114 8.68 1.64 12.71
N SER A 115 9.18 1.70 13.93
CA SER A 115 8.98 0.64 14.93
C SER A 115 8.97 1.23 16.33
N ARG A 116 8.57 0.42 17.32
CA ARG A 116 8.59 0.78 18.75
C ARG A 116 9.98 0.58 19.35
N THR A 117 11.02 1.05 18.67
CA THR A 117 12.41 0.96 19.10
C THR A 117 13.02 2.34 19.31
N ILE A 118 13.98 2.46 20.22
CA ILE A 118 14.71 3.72 20.46
C ILE A 118 15.39 4.22 19.18
N SER A 119 15.94 3.29 18.39
CA SER A 119 16.58 3.59 17.10
C SER A 119 15.60 4.25 16.11
N SER A 120 14.36 3.77 16.05
CA SER A 120 13.30 4.39 15.25
C SER A 120 12.97 5.80 15.73
N PHE A 121 12.82 6.01 17.04
CA PHE A 121 12.56 7.34 17.60
C PHE A 121 13.71 8.32 17.31
N ILE A 122 14.97 7.87 17.40
CA ILE A 122 16.13 8.67 17.01
C ILE A 122 16.06 9.03 15.52
N THR A 123 15.76 8.05 14.65
CA THR A 123 15.64 8.30 13.19
C THR A 123 14.57 9.36 12.90
N ILE A 124 13.39 9.23 13.50
CA ILE A 124 12.27 10.17 13.31
C ILE A 124 12.64 11.56 13.83
N PHE A 125 13.28 11.64 15.00
CA PHE A 125 13.76 12.91 15.54
C PHE A 125 14.73 13.59 14.57
N LEU A 126 15.67 12.84 13.98
CA LEU A 126 16.64 13.36 13.02
C LEU A 126 16.00 13.84 11.70
N PHE A 127 14.86 13.29 11.30
CA PHE A 127 14.12 13.80 10.14
C PHE A 127 13.58 15.22 10.35
N GLY A 128 13.25 15.63 11.59
CA GLY A 128 12.80 16.99 11.88
C GLY A 128 13.81 18.06 11.44
N PRO A 129 15.05 18.05 11.97
CA PRO A 129 16.12 18.95 11.53
C PRO A 129 16.49 18.79 10.05
N LEU A 130 16.50 17.56 9.52
CA LEU A 130 16.79 17.33 8.10
C LEU A 130 15.78 18.06 7.20
N LEU A 131 14.48 17.94 7.49
CA LEU A 131 13.43 18.67 6.78
C LEU A 131 13.54 20.17 7.01
N GLY A 132 13.97 20.60 8.19
CA GLY A 132 14.35 21.97 8.47
C GLY A 132 15.45 22.48 7.52
N ILE A 133 16.48 21.69 7.23
CA ILE A 133 17.54 22.08 6.27
C ILE A 133 17.00 22.09 4.83
N ILE A 134 16.29 21.04 4.42
CA ILE A 134 15.68 20.92 3.09
C ILE A 134 14.71 22.07 2.81
N SER A 135 14.01 22.55 3.84
CA SER A 135 13.07 23.66 3.72
C SER A 135 13.73 24.96 3.23
N LEU A 136 15.01 25.19 3.52
CA LEU A 136 15.72 26.36 2.98
C LEU A 136 15.80 26.33 1.46
N TYR A 137 15.90 25.15 0.84
CA TYR A 137 16.01 25.02 -0.60
C TYR A 137 14.65 25.14 -1.29
N TYR A 138 13.65 24.39 -0.82
CA TYR A 138 12.34 24.32 -1.47
C TYR A 138 11.40 25.49 -1.12
N PHE A 139 11.55 26.09 0.07
CA PHE A 139 10.61 27.08 0.59
C PHE A 139 11.24 28.44 0.91
N TRP A 140 12.43 28.74 0.36
CA TRP A 140 13.13 30.02 0.56
C TRP A 140 12.24 31.26 0.31
N ASN A 141 11.36 31.19 -0.68
CA ASN A 141 10.46 32.29 -1.05
C ASN A 141 9.09 32.25 -0.35
N ARG A 142 8.93 31.42 0.69
CA ARG A 142 7.68 31.25 1.44
C ARG A 142 7.86 31.72 2.90
N PRO A 143 7.71 33.03 3.20
CA PRO A 143 8.05 33.58 4.51
C PRO A 143 7.24 32.96 5.66
N LEU A 144 5.96 32.65 5.46
CA LEU A 144 5.13 31.97 6.45
C LEU A 144 5.63 30.55 6.75
N HIS A 145 6.08 29.80 5.72
CA HIS A 145 6.62 28.46 5.91
C HIS A 145 7.91 28.51 6.74
N LEU A 146 8.83 29.42 6.40
CA LEU A 146 10.09 29.59 7.13
C LEU A 146 9.84 30.04 8.58
N PHE A 147 8.88 30.95 8.81
CA PHE A 147 8.47 31.35 10.16
C PHE A 147 8.02 30.15 11.01
N PHE A 148 7.14 29.29 10.48
CA PHE A 148 6.67 28.08 11.16
C PHE A 148 7.65 26.90 11.14
N THR A 149 8.81 27.05 10.50
CA THR A 149 9.88 26.06 10.52
C THR A 149 10.96 26.43 11.53
N TYR A 150 11.38 27.71 11.59
CA TYR A 150 12.53 28.14 12.39
C TYR A 150 12.21 29.03 13.60
N VAL A 151 11.16 29.85 13.53
CA VAL A 151 10.82 30.78 14.64
C VAL A 151 9.88 30.09 15.61
N VAL A 152 8.77 29.58 15.08
CA VAL A 152 7.83 28.73 15.81
C VAL A 152 7.91 27.38 15.12
N PRO A 153 8.74 26.43 15.58
CA PRO A 153 9.07 25.19 14.86
C PRO A 153 7.91 24.18 14.82
N LEU A 154 6.74 24.64 14.37
CA LEU A 154 5.49 23.90 14.30
C LEU A 154 5.57 22.79 13.26
N ILE A 155 6.13 23.08 12.08
CA ILE A 155 6.28 22.08 11.01
C ILE A 155 7.17 20.90 11.46
N PRO A 156 8.43 21.11 11.90
CA PRO A 156 9.26 20.01 12.35
C PRO A 156 8.69 19.32 13.60
N PHE A 157 8.02 20.05 14.50
CA PHE A 157 7.31 19.44 15.63
C PHE A 157 6.20 18.49 15.17
N CYS A 158 5.33 18.93 14.27
CA CYS A 158 4.23 18.10 13.75
C CYS A 158 4.76 16.83 13.08
N VAL A 159 5.83 16.92 12.28
CA VAL A 159 6.42 15.75 11.63
C VAL A 159 6.99 14.76 12.65
N VAL A 160 7.77 15.22 13.62
CA VAL A 160 8.36 14.34 14.63
C VAL A 160 7.28 13.73 15.52
N PHE A 161 6.31 14.53 15.95
CA PHE A 161 5.20 14.07 16.78
C PHE A 161 4.36 13.03 16.04
N ASP A 162 3.93 13.32 14.81
CA ASP A 162 3.18 12.36 14.00
C ASP A 162 3.97 11.06 13.79
N GLY A 163 5.25 11.16 13.46
CA GLY A 163 6.14 10.00 13.35
C GLY A 163 6.23 9.19 14.65
N TYR A 164 6.30 9.84 15.81
CA TYR A 164 6.31 9.14 17.10
C TYR A 164 4.99 8.40 17.35
N ILE A 165 3.85 9.03 17.08
CA ILE A 165 2.55 8.39 17.23
C ILE A 165 2.42 7.20 16.25
N SER A 166 2.92 7.34 15.03
CA SER A 166 2.93 6.27 14.04
C SER A 166 3.88 5.12 14.43
N SER A 167 5.05 5.41 14.99
CA SER A 167 5.93 4.43 15.64
C SER A 167 5.22 3.66 16.75
N LEU A 168 4.48 4.35 17.63
CA LEU A 168 3.75 3.73 18.74
C LEU A 168 2.58 2.85 18.28
N ARG A 169 1.94 3.20 17.17
CA ARG A 169 0.86 2.42 16.55
C ARG A 169 1.36 1.28 15.66
N THR A 170 2.66 1.21 15.40
CA THR A 170 3.21 0.17 14.53
C THR A 170 3.31 -1.16 15.26
N ARG A 171 2.63 -2.16 14.70
CA ARG A 171 2.60 -3.53 15.21
C ARG A 171 3.90 -4.27 14.89
N THR A 172 4.34 -5.14 15.79
CA THR A 172 5.48 -6.03 15.51
C THR A 172 5.05 -7.21 14.63
N PRO A 173 6.00 -7.91 13.97
CA PRO A 173 5.67 -9.12 13.20
C PRO A 173 4.89 -10.17 14.00
N GLU A 174 5.19 -10.33 15.29
CA GLU A 174 4.52 -11.29 16.18
C GLU A 174 3.08 -10.86 16.47
N GLU A 175 2.83 -9.56 16.66
CA GLU A 175 1.47 -9.03 16.83
C GLU A 175 0.64 -9.18 15.54
N VAL A 176 1.25 -8.98 14.38
CA VAL A 176 0.61 -9.23 13.07
C VAL A 176 0.29 -10.72 12.91
N GLU A 177 1.21 -11.62 13.28
CA GLU A 177 0.96 -13.06 13.26
C GLU A 177 -0.18 -13.45 14.21
N ALA A 178 -0.21 -12.87 15.41
CA ALA A 178 -1.28 -13.09 16.38
C ALA A 178 -2.65 -12.62 15.86
N LEU A 179 -2.72 -11.43 15.26
CA LEU A 179 -3.94 -10.92 14.60
C LEU A 179 -4.36 -11.82 13.44
N LEU A 180 -3.41 -12.30 12.64
CA LEU A 180 -3.70 -13.20 11.52
C LEU A 180 -4.27 -14.54 12.00
N ARG A 181 -3.73 -15.11 13.08
CA ARG A 181 -4.29 -16.32 13.71
C ARG A 181 -5.69 -16.09 14.24
N LYS A 182 -5.94 -14.93 14.86
CA LYS A 182 -7.28 -14.53 15.33
C LYS A 182 -8.25 -14.42 14.16
N ALA A 183 -7.85 -13.75 13.07
CA ALA A 183 -8.62 -13.63 11.84
C ALA A 183 -9.01 -14.98 11.22
N ASN A 184 -8.16 -16.00 11.38
CA ASN A 184 -8.41 -17.39 10.94
C ASN A 184 -9.17 -18.26 11.98
N GLY A 185 -9.87 -17.63 12.94
CA GLY A 185 -10.64 -18.33 13.97
C GLY A 185 -9.77 -19.08 14.99
N GLY A 186 -8.55 -18.60 15.25
CA GLY A 186 -7.60 -19.19 16.20
C GLY A 186 -6.89 -20.44 15.72
N ARG A 187 -7.10 -20.86 14.47
CA ARG A 187 -6.48 -22.07 13.89
C ARG A 187 -5.11 -21.78 13.30
N ARG A 188 -4.28 -22.82 13.21
CA ARG A 188 -3.03 -22.76 12.46
C ARG A 188 -3.33 -22.41 11.01
N LEU A 189 -2.46 -21.59 10.40
CA LEU A 189 -2.56 -21.17 9.02
C LEU A 189 -2.09 -22.31 8.09
N GLU A 190 -2.91 -23.34 7.96
CA GLU A 190 -2.63 -24.46 7.05
C GLU A 190 -2.61 -23.97 5.59
N GLY A 191 -1.58 -24.35 4.84
CA GLY A 191 -1.40 -23.91 3.45
C GLY A 191 -0.95 -22.45 3.29
N TRP A 192 -0.46 -21.82 4.36
CA TRP A 192 0.12 -20.48 4.30
C TRP A 192 1.49 -20.44 4.95
N ARG A 193 2.41 -19.73 4.30
CA ARG A 193 3.76 -19.49 4.79
C ARG A 193 3.86 -18.05 5.28
N PHE A 194 4.14 -17.87 6.57
CA PHE A 194 4.42 -16.58 7.18
C PHE A 194 5.93 -16.32 7.24
N MET A 195 6.35 -15.14 6.82
CA MET A 195 7.74 -14.69 6.81
C MET A 195 7.80 -13.25 7.33
N SER A 196 8.87 -12.92 8.04
CA SER A 196 9.09 -11.56 8.54
C SER A 196 10.60 -11.28 8.62
N GLY A 197 10.94 -9.99 8.67
CA GLY A 197 12.32 -9.56 8.79
C GLY A 197 12.45 -8.06 8.93
N GLN A 198 13.71 -7.60 8.95
CA GLN A 198 14.06 -6.20 9.01
C GLN A 198 15.19 -5.89 8.03
N GLU A 199 15.14 -4.71 7.42
CA GLU A 199 16.17 -4.20 6.52
C GLU A 199 16.54 -2.77 6.90
N VAL A 200 17.81 -2.38 6.74
CA VAL A 200 18.23 -1.00 7.01
C VAL A 200 17.74 -0.09 5.88
N HIS A 201 16.98 0.96 6.21
CA HIS A 201 16.62 2.00 5.24
C HIS A 201 17.38 3.30 5.47
N THR A 202 17.74 3.62 6.72
CA THR A 202 18.49 4.84 7.07
C THR A 202 19.61 4.48 8.03
N TRP A 203 20.82 4.24 7.52
CA TRP A 203 21.95 3.95 8.38
C TRP A 203 22.28 5.16 9.29
N PRO A 204 22.58 4.97 10.59
CA PRO A 204 22.70 3.70 11.32
C PRO A 204 21.44 3.28 12.10
N THR A 205 20.37 4.07 12.05
CA THR A 205 19.27 3.97 13.04
C THR A 205 17.90 3.57 12.48
N GLY A 206 17.68 3.68 11.18
CA GLY A 206 16.40 3.43 10.52
C GLY A 206 16.31 2.02 9.95
N TRP A 207 15.34 1.27 10.45
CA TRP A 207 15.05 -0.10 10.07
C TRP A 207 13.62 -0.20 9.55
N MET A 208 13.43 -0.91 8.44
CA MET A 208 12.14 -1.24 7.87
C MET A 208 11.78 -2.64 8.34
N SER A 209 10.68 -2.79 9.05
CA SER A 209 10.10 -4.09 9.36
C SER A 209 9.17 -4.52 8.23
N TRP A 210 9.24 -5.79 7.85
CA TRP A 210 8.35 -6.35 6.84
C TRP A 210 7.77 -7.68 7.30
N VAL A 211 6.54 -7.93 6.87
CA VAL A 211 5.80 -9.18 7.04
C VAL A 211 5.27 -9.59 5.68
N ILE A 212 5.51 -10.83 5.27
CA ILE A 212 5.00 -11.40 4.03
C ILE A 212 4.33 -12.72 4.38
N CYS A 213 3.08 -12.89 3.95
CA CYS A 213 2.37 -14.16 4.06
C CYS A 213 1.87 -14.58 2.69
N VAL A 214 2.15 -15.81 2.28
CA VAL A 214 1.80 -16.34 0.95
C VAL A 214 1.15 -17.71 1.06
N ARG A 215 0.21 -18.00 0.15
CA ARG A 215 -0.45 -19.31 0.07
C ARG A 215 0.47 -20.31 -0.63
N GLU A 216 0.64 -21.49 -0.02
CA GLU A 216 1.41 -22.62 -0.55
C GLU A 216 0.64 -23.38 -1.65
#